data_AF-A0A8K0GBB9-F1
#
_entry.id   AF-A0A8K0GBB9-F1
#
_cell.length_a   1.000
_cell.length_b   1.000
_cell.length_c   1.000
_cell.angle_alpha   90.00
_cell.angle_beta   90.00
_cell.angle_gamma   90.00
#
_symmetry.space_group_name_H-M   'P 1'
#
loop_
_entity.id
_entity.type
_entity.pdbx_description
1 polymer ?
#
loop_
_entity_poly.entity_id
_entity_poly.type
_entity_poly.pdbx_seq_one_letter_code
_entity_poly.pdbx_strand_id
1 'polypeptide(L)'
;ILCTQRPEQFEWVKTNNDEIKLITDKQLIIGGFEPGCTTYIGRARQGGETAVGKALADNLPIFAGLHVTSNGRGIRHTSFEVLAFNPKLASIDVRTIWENN
;
A
#
# COMPACT_ATOMS: atom_id res chain seq x y z
N ILE A 1 13.21 4.04 5.89
CA ILE A 1 11.83 3.69 6.31
C ILE A 1 11.08 5.01 6.50
N LEU A 2 9.83 5.15 6.05
CA LEU A 2 9.10 6.43 6.10
C LEU A 2 9.14 7.03 7.52
N CYS A 3 9.69 8.24 7.64
CA CYS A 3 9.70 8.98 8.89
C CYS A 3 8.54 9.99 8.86
N THR A 4 7.55 9.81 9.73
CA THR A 4 6.42 10.71 9.89
C THR A 4 6.11 10.90 11.36
N GLN A 5 5.64 12.09 11.72
CA GLN A 5 5.13 12.37 13.08
C GLN A 5 3.69 11.88 13.27
N ARG A 6 3.01 11.50 12.18
CA ARG A 6 1.61 11.08 12.16
C ARG A 6 1.43 9.72 11.48
N PRO A 7 1.96 8.63 12.06
CA PRO A 7 1.85 7.29 11.48
C PRO A 7 0.41 6.78 11.39
N GLU A 8 -0.50 7.27 12.24
CA GLU A 8 -1.93 6.94 12.25
C GLU A 8 -2.67 7.39 10.98
N GLN A 9 -2.10 8.31 10.21
CA GLN A 9 -2.66 8.73 8.92
C GLN A 9 -2.28 7.80 7.76
N PHE A 10 -1.52 6.75 8.03
CA PHE A 10 -1.10 5.78 7.03
C PHE A 10 -1.76 4.44 7.31
N GLU A 11 -2.29 3.84 6.25
CA GLU A 11 -2.95 2.55 6.33
C GLU A 11 -2.49 1.62 5.20
N TRP A 12 -2.55 0.33 5.48
CA TRP A 12 -2.31 -0.72 4.49
C TRP A 12 -3.66 -1.16 3.94
N VAL A 13 -3.89 -0.87 2.66
CA VAL A 13 -5.16 -1.15 1.98
C VAL A 13 -5.02 -2.46 1.22
N LYS A 14 -5.82 -3.46 1.57
CA LYS A 14 -5.89 -4.73 0.82
C LYS A 14 -6.42 -4.46 -0.59
N THR A 15 -5.76 -5.04 -1.58
CA THR A 15 -6.08 -4.84 -2.99
C THR A 15 -5.53 -5.98 -3.87
N ASN A 16 -5.73 -5.86 -5.17
CA ASN A 16 -5.16 -6.74 -6.19
C ASN A 16 -4.82 -5.93 -7.46
N ASN A 17 -4.33 -6.61 -8.49
CA ASN A 17 -3.92 -5.98 -9.75
C ASN A 17 -5.03 -5.17 -10.43
N ASP A 18 -6.28 -5.58 -10.29
CA ASP A 18 -7.41 -4.97 -10.96
C ASP A 18 -8.06 -3.87 -10.11
N GLU A 19 -7.98 -4.01 -8.79
CA GLU A 19 -8.65 -3.13 -7.83
C GLU A 19 -7.79 -1.95 -7.36
N ILE A 20 -6.47 -2.00 -7.50
CA ILE A 20 -5.58 -0.93 -7.01
C ILE A 20 -5.92 0.44 -7.62
N LYS A 21 -6.31 0.47 -8.89
CA LYS A 21 -6.75 1.68 -9.61
C LYS A 21 -8.09 2.24 -9.13
N LEU A 22 -8.87 1.46 -8.38
CA LEU A 22 -10.16 1.86 -7.84
C LEU A 22 -10.01 2.61 -6.50
N ILE A 23 -8.82 2.58 -5.89
CA ILE A 23 -8.50 3.31 -4.65
C ILE A 23 -8.36 4.79 -4.99
N THR A 24 -9.47 5.52 -4.90
CA THR A 24 -9.57 6.95 -5.28
C THR A 24 -9.85 7.87 -4.09
N ASP A 25 -10.21 7.31 -2.95
CA ASP A 25 -10.55 8.04 -1.72
C ASP A 25 -9.33 8.28 -0.80
N LYS A 26 -8.15 7.77 -1.19
CA LYS A 26 -6.90 7.82 -0.45
C LYS A 26 -5.74 8.11 -1.40
N GLN A 27 -4.64 8.63 -0.85
CA GLN A 27 -3.42 8.90 -1.62
C GLN A 27 -2.46 7.72 -1.50
N LEU A 28 -2.28 6.95 -2.58
CA LEU A 28 -1.29 5.87 -2.59
C LEU A 28 0.13 6.45 -2.48
N ILE A 29 0.97 5.82 -1.65
CA ILE A 29 2.34 6.29 -1.45
C ILE A 29 3.21 5.83 -2.62
N ILE A 30 3.71 6.80 -3.37
CA ILE A 30 4.68 6.59 -4.44
C ILE A 30 5.99 6.07 -3.85
N GLY A 31 6.38 4.87 -4.27
CA GLY A 31 7.66 4.23 -3.91
C GLY A 31 8.78 4.49 -4.90
N GLY A 32 8.45 4.95 -6.12
CA GLY A 32 9.42 5.27 -7.16
C GLY A 32 8.79 5.28 -8.56
N PHE A 33 9.64 5.21 -9.58
CA PHE A 33 9.23 5.25 -10.98
C PHE A 33 9.99 4.20 -11.79
N GLU A 34 9.30 3.60 -12.76
CA GLU A 34 9.87 2.77 -13.82
C GLU A 34 9.55 3.42 -15.18
N PRO A 35 10.24 3.06 -16.27
CA PRO A 35 9.90 3.55 -17.59
C PRO A 35 8.40 3.35 -17.90
N GLY A 36 7.66 4.45 -17.96
CA GLY A 36 6.23 4.46 -18.26
C GLY A 36 5.28 4.10 -17.11
N CYS A 37 5.75 3.93 -15.86
CA CYS A 37 4.87 3.56 -14.75
C CYS A 37 5.32 4.17 -13.40
N THR A 38 4.37 4.70 -12.64
CA THR A 38 4.56 4.99 -11.22
C THR A 38 4.53 3.68 -10.44
N THR A 39 5.41 3.53 -9.45
CA THR A 39 5.39 2.38 -8.53
C THR A 39 4.98 2.83 -7.15
N TYR A 40 4.18 2.02 -6.48
CA TYR A 40 3.71 2.27 -5.11
C TYR A 40 4.39 1.33 -4.12
N ILE A 41 4.33 1.66 -2.83
CA ILE A 41 4.84 0.78 -1.77
C ILE A 41 3.77 -0.27 -1.45
N GLY A 42 4.09 -1.54 -1.64
CA GLY A 42 3.19 -2.64 -1.29
C GLY A 42 3.85 -3.68 -0.39
N ARG A 43 3.01 -4.52 0.24
CA ARG A 43 3.46 -5.66 1.04
C ARG A 43 2.56 -6.88 0.85
N ALA A 44 3.10 -8.06 1.08
CA ALA A 44 2.35 -9.31 1.17
C ALA A 44 2.92 -10.19 2.29
N ARG A 45 2.09 -11.13 2.78
CA ARG A 45 2.57 -12.18 3.69
C ARG A 45 3.10 -13.37 2.88
N GLN A 46 4.32 -13.79 3.17
CA GLN A 46 4.96 -14.95 2.57
C GLN A 46 5.69 -15.73 3.65
N GLY A 47 5.37 -17.03 3.80
CA GLY A 47 6.07 -17.88 4.77
C GLY A 47 5.97 -17.42 6.23
N GLY A 48 4.92 -16.68 6.60
CA GLY A 48 4.76 -16.09 7.94
C GLY A 48 5.43 -14.71 8.11
N GLU A 49 6.23 -14.29 7.14
CA GLU A 49 6.91 -12.99 7.15
C GLU A 49 6.20 -11.97 6.26
N THR A 50 6.44 -10.69 6.53
CA THR A 50 5.95 -9.59 5.68
C THR A 50 7.04 -9.21 4.69
N ALA A 51 6.78 -9.46 3.40
CA ALA A 51 7.63 -9.02 2.32
C ALA A 51 7.14 -7.68 1.78
N VAL A 52 8.04 -6.69 1.70
CA VAL A 52 7.75 -5.35 1.16
C VAL A 52 8.40 -5.19 -0.20
N GLY A 53 7.71 -4.52 -1.12
CA GLY A 53 8.20 -4.34 -2.49
C GLY A 53 7.45 -3.25 -3.25
N LYS A 54 7.61 -3.28 -4.57
CA LYS A 54 7.01 -2.30 -5.49
C LYS A 54 5.69 -2.84 -6.05
N ALA A 55 4.62 -2.07 -5.94
CA ALA A 55 3.33 -2.36 -6.54
C ALA A 55 3.18 -1.57 -7.85
N LEU A 56 2.94 -2.28 -8.95
CA LEU A 56 2.73 -1.70 -10.29
C LEU A 56 1.23 -1.74 -10.62
N ALA A 57 0.62 -0.56 -10.76
CA ALA A 57 -0.80 -0.41 -11.09
C ALA A 57 -1.03 0.03 -12.55
N ASP A 58 -0.14 0.85 -13.09
CA ASP A 58 -0.32 1.54 -14.38
C ASP A 58 0.44 0.89 -15.54
N ASN A 59 0.93 -0.35 -15.34
CA ASN A 59 1.70 -1.10 -16.33
C ASN A 59 0.79 -2.09 -17.10
N LEU A 60 1.30 -2.70 -18.18
CA LEU A 60 0.60 -3.77 -18.88
C LEU A 60 0.17 -4.87 -17.88
N PRO A 61 -1.02 -5.49 -18.05
CA PRO A 61 -1.57 -6.46 -17.08
C PRO A 61 -0.61 -7.61 -16.69
N ILE A 62 0.30 -7.97 -17.61
CA ILE A 62 1.31 -9.01 -17.37
C ILE A 62 2.38 -8.61 -16.34
N PHE A 63 2.63 -7.31 -16.17
CA PHE A 63 3.60 -6.75 -15.22
C PHE A 63 2.94 -6.17 -13.96
N ALA A 64 1.62 -5.99 -13.96
CA ALA A 64 0.87 -5.46 -12.82
C ALA A 64 0.98 -6.35 -11.57
N GLY A 65 0.95 -5.74 -10.39
CA GLY A 65 0.99 -6.42 -9.10
C GLY A 65 2.16 -6.05 -8.22
N LEU A 66 2.29 -6.73 -7.09
CA LEU A 66 3.36 -6.50 -6.12
C LEU A 66 4.56 -7.38 -6.44
N HIS A 67 5.71 -6.75 -6.68
CA HIS A 67 6.99 -7.41 -6.88
C HIS A 67 7.85 -7.25 -5.62
N VAL A 68 8.13 -8.37 -4.96
CA VAL A 68 8.99 -8.45 -3.77
C VAL A 68 10.28 -9.22 -4.09
N THR A 69 11.32 -9.01 -3.29
CA THR A 69 12.53 -9.83 -3.34
C THR A 69 12.57 -10.75 -2.13
N SER A 70 12.69 -12.05 -2.34
CA SER A 70 12.82 -13.07 -1.30
C SER A 70 13.94 -14.03 -1.69
N ASN A 71 14.92 -14.23 -0.81
CA ASN A 71 16.07 -15.11 -1.05
C ASN A 71 16.79 -14.83 -2.39
N GLY A 72 16.98 -13.54 -2.71
CA GLY A 72 17.62 -13.10 -3.96
C GLY A 72 16.79 -13.28 -5.23
N ARG A 73 15.52 -13.72 -5.12
CA ARG A 73 14.61 -13.92 -6.26
C ARG A 73 13.45 -12.93 -6.23
N GLY A 74 13.05 -12.46 -7.41
CA GLY A 74 11.83 -11.69 -7.59
C GLY A 74 10.60 -12.59 -7.52
N ILE A 75 9.61 -12.21 -6.72
CA ILE A 75 8.32 -12.89 -6.59
C ILE A 75 7.23 -11.87 -6.85
N ARG A 76 6.23 -12.26 -7.65
CA ARG A 76 5.07 -11.44 -7.99
C ARG A 76 3.83 -11.95 -7.26
N HIS A 77 3.15 -11.07 -6.56
CA HIS A 77 1.87 -11.31 -5.91
C HIS A 77 0.76 -10.53 -6.62
N THR A 78 -0.37 -11.18 -6.86
CA THR A 78 -1.56 -10.56 -7.46
C THR A 78 -2.52 -10.01 -6.41
N SER A 79 -2.44 -10.49 -5.17
CA SER A 79 -3.20 -10.01 -4.01
C SER A 79 -2.22 -9.55 -2.94
N PHE A 80 -2.39 -8.32 -2.47
CA PHE A 80 -1.41 -7.65 -1.62
C PHE A 80 -2.05 -6.49 -0.85
N GLU A 81 -1.27 -5.79 -0.05
CA GLU A 81 -1.65 -4.52 0.55
C GLU A 81 -0.79 -3.40 -0.05
N VAL A 82 -1.38 -2.23 -0.33
CA VAL A 82 -0.67 -1.02 -0.76
C VAL A 82 -0.71 0.02 0.36
N LEU A 83 0.38 0.74 0.56
CA LEU A 83 0.45 1.81 1.55
C LEU A 83 -0.26 3.06 1.03
N ALA A 84 -1.19 3.60 1.81
CA ALA A 84 -1.91 4.81 1.48
C ALA A 84 -1.87 5.81 2.65
N PHE A 85 -1.88 7.10 2.31
CA PHE A 85 -2.15 8.20 3.22
C PHE A 85 -3.64 8.56 3.18
N ASN A 86 -4.23 8.67 4.36
CA ASN A 86 -5.62 9.06 4.56
C ASN A 86 -5.70 10.16 5.63
N PRO A 87 -5.86 11.43 5.23
CA PRO A 87 -5.87 12.55 6.17
C PRO A 87 -7.04 12.50 7.16
N LYS A 88 -8.13 11.78 6.82
CA LYS A 88 -9.32 11.64 7.67
C LYS A 88 -9.09 10.77 8.90
N LEU A 89 -8.02 9.97 8.94
CA LEU A 89 -7.70 9.15 10.11
C LEU A 89 -7.21 9.98 11.30
N ALA A 90 -6.75 11.23 11.08
CA ALA A 90 -6.34 12.11 12.18
C ALA A 90 -7.51 12.64 13.03
N SER A 91 -8.75 12.60 12.53
CA SER A 91 -9.92 13.15 13.23
C SER A 91 -10.69 12.13 14.07
N ILE A 92 -10.28 10.87 14.10
CA ILE A 92 -10.87 9.87 15.00
C ILE A 92 -10.14 9.97 16.35
N ASP A 93 -10.45 11.02 17.11
CA ASP A 93 -10.07 11.10 18.52
C ASP A 93 -11.03 10.23 19.34
N VAL A 94 -10.49 9.22 20.04
CA VAL A 94 -11.25 8.30 20.88
C VAL A 94 -11.96 9.04 22.03
N ARG A 95 -11.55 10.29 22.33
CA ARG A 95 -12.22 11.15 23.31
C ARG A 95 -13.65 11.53 22.91
N THR A 96 -13.99 11.58 21.62
CA THR A 96 -15.34 11.94 21.16
C THR A 96 -16.37 10.81 21.38
N ILE A 97 -15.92 9.57 21.67
CA ILE A 97 -16.82 8.43 21.91
C ILE A 97 -17.42 8.47 23.34
N TRP A 98 -16.79 9.18 24.27
CA TRP A 98 -17.23 9.23 25.68
C TRP A 98 -18.14 10.42 26.02
N GLU A 99 -18.34 11.38 25.11
CA GLU A 99 -19.19 12.56 25.36
C GLU A 99 -20.66 12.37 24.92
N ASN A 100 -21.03 11.20 24.40
CA ASN A 100 -22.39 10.90 23.91
C ASN A 100 -23.09 9.75 24.67
N ASN A 101 -22.73 9.48 25.92
CA ASN A 101 -23.46 8.55 26.81
C ASN A 101 -23.84 9.23 28.13
#